data_AF-A0A3R9S258-F1
#
_entry.id   AF-A0A3R9S258-F1
#
_cell.length_a   1.000
_cell.length_b   1.000
_cell.length_c   1.000
_cell.angle_alpha   90.00
_cell.angle_beta   90.00
_cell.angle_gamma   90.00
#
_symmetry.space_group_name_H-M   'P 1'
#
loop_
_entity.id
_entity.type
_entity.pdbx_description
1 polymer ?
#
loop_
_entity_poly.entity_id
_entity_poly.type
_entity_poly.pdbx_seq_one_letter_code
_entity_poly.pdbx_strand_id
1 'polypeptide(L)'
;MASFMKKIFVSTTLVLAAVATNVQAKDWKVIRFGTESSYAPFEYKTPDGKLTGFDVDLGNAICAKLKAKCVWVENSFDGMI
;
A
#
# COMPACT_ATOMS: atom_id res chain seq x y z
N MET A 1 -52.40 -7.92 7.42
CA MET A 1 -51.25 -7.10 7.88
C MET A 1 -49.94 -7.89 8.04
N ALA A 2 -49.94 -9.04 8.73
CA ALA A 2 -48.70 -9.76 9.09
C ALA A 2 -47.81 -10.22 7.90
N SER A 3 -48.41 -10.65 6.79
CA SER A 3 -47.67 -11.08 5.59
C SER A 3 -46.94 -9.93 4.89
N PHE A 4 -47.51 -8.71 4.92
CA PHE A 4 -46.90 -7.52 4.33
C PHE A 4 -45.69 -7.04 5.15
N MET A 5 -45.82 -7.06 6.48
CA MET A 5 -44.74 -6.71 7.43
C MET A 5 -43.54 -7.68 7.32
N LYS A 6 -43.81 -8.98 7.12
CA LYS A 6 -42.77 -10.00 6.96
C LYS A 6 -41.97 -9.84 5.66
N LYS A 7 -42.64 -9.44 4.57
CA LYS A 7 -41.99 -9.13 3.29
C LYS A 7 -41.11 -7.87 3.37
N ILE A 8 -41.56 -6.85 4.10
CA ILE A 8 -40.76 -5.64 4.36
C ILE A 8 -39.49 -6.00 5.14
N PHE A 9 -39.61 -6.80 6.21
CA PHE A 9 -38.44 -7.23 6.98
C PHE A 9 -37.44 -8.04 6.14
N VAL A 10 -37.91 -8.98 5.33
CA VAL A 10 -37.05 -9.78 4.45
C VAL A 10 -36.35 -8.90 3.40
N SER A 11 -37.08 -7.93 2.82
CA SER A 11 -36.50 -7.01 1.82
C SER A 11 -35.43 -6.09 2.41
N THR A 12 -35.64 -5.56 3.62
CA THR A 12 -34.67 -4.68 4.28
C THR A 12 -33.39 -5.42 4.66
N THR A 13 -33.51 -6.68 5.11
CA THR A 13 -32.35 -7.50 5.48
C THR A 13 -31.50 -7.85 4.25
N LEU A 14 -32.13 -8.07 3.09
CA LEU A 14 -31.44 -8.40 1.85
C LEU A 14 -30.64 -7.21 1.29
N VAL A 15 -31.17 -6.00 1.40
CA VAL A 15 -30.46 -4.76 1.00
C VAL A 15 -29.25 -4.53 1.89
N LEU A 16 -29.38 -4.74 3.21
CA LEU A 16 -28.28 -4.54 4.15
C LEU A 16 -27.12 -5.53 3.91
N ALA A 17 -27.42 -6.78 3.53
CA ALA A 17 -26.42 -7.77 3.16
C ALA A 17 -25.65 -7.42 1.87
N ALA A 18 -26.30 -6.75 0.91
CA ALA A 18 -25.66 -6.34 -0.34
C ALA A 18 -24.61 -5.23 -0.14
N VAL A 19 -24.80 -4.34 0.84
CA VAL A 19 -23.87 -3.23 1.11
C VAL A 19 -22.66 -3.66 1.94
N ALA A 20 -22.77 -4.78 2.68
CA ALA A 20 -21.73 -5.29 3.57
C ALA A 20 -20.53 -5.95 2.88
N THR A 21 -20.52 -6.08 1.54
CA THR A 21 -19.49 -6.83 0.79
C THR A 21 -18.41 -5.97 0.13
N ASN A 22 -18.37 -4.67 0.41
CA ASN A 22 -17.36 -3.77 -0.18
C ASN A 22 -16.00 -3.89 0.54
N VAL A 23 -15.25 -4.96 0.27
CA VAL A 23 -13.82 -4.99 0.61
C VAL A 23 -13.07 -4.12 -0.40
N GLN A 24 -12.63 -2.95 0.04
CA GLN A 24 -11.82 -2.05 -0.78
C GLN A 24 -10.36 -2.47 -0.68
N ALA A 25 -9.93 -3.40 -1.54
CA ALA A 25 -8.51 -3.70 -1.68
C ALA A 25 -7.82 -2.50 -2.32
N LYS A 26 -6.93 -1.85 -1.56
CA LYS A 26 -6.15 -0.72 -2.08
C LYS A 26 -5.11 -1.28 -3.06
N ASP A 27 -5.33 -1.02 -4.34
CA ASP A 27 -4.39 -1.39 -5.40
C ASP A 27 -3.22 -0.38 -5.38
N TRP A 28 -2.17 -0.70 -4.63
CA TRP A 28 -0.99 0.15 -4.46
C TRP A 28 -0.14 0.14 -5.74
N LYS A 29 -0.56 0.93 -6.74
CA LYS A 29 0.16 1.03 -8.02
C LYS A 29 1.51 1.75 -7.93
N VAL A 30 1.70 2.56 -6.89
CA VAL A 30 2.94 3.31 -6.64
C VAL A 30 3.27 3.22 -5.16
N ILE A 31 4.50 2.82 -4.85
CA ILE A 31 5.04 2.75 -3.49
C ILE A 31 6.20 3.74 -3.41
N ARG A 32 6.16 4.60 -2.38
CA ARG A 32 7.19 5.60 -2.12
C ARG A 32 8.00 5.17 -0.90
N PHE A 33 9.29 4.98 -1.07
CA PHE A 33 10.22 4.64 0.00
C PHE A 33 11.01 5.87 0.38
N GLY A 34 10.93 6.27 1.66
CA GLY A 34 11.81 7.28 2.24
C GLY A 34 13.09 6.61 2.72
N THR A 35 14.26 7.17 2.42
CA THR A 35 15.55 6.64 2.88
C THR A 35 16.60 7.74 3.03
N GLU A 36 17.67 7.45 3.76
CA GLU A 36 18.88 8.27 3.82
C GLU A 36 20.06 7.50 3.20
N SER A 37 20.72 8.08 2.20
CA SER A 37 21.76 7.39 1.42
C SER A 37 23.16 7.41 2.04
N SER A 38 23.25 7.54 3.37
CA SER A 38 24.49 7.62 4.14
C SER A 38 24.83 6.32 4.90
N TYR A 39 24.00 5.28 4.78
CA TYR A 39 24.04 4.06 5.61
C TYR A 39 24.43 2.80 4.82
N ALA A 40 25.67 2.73 4.35
CA ALA A 40 26.18 1.48 3.77
C ALA A 40 26.25 0.35 4.83
N PRO A 41 25.91 -0.92 4.47
CA PRO A 41 25.57 -1.42 3.14
C PRO A 41 24.06 -1.43 2.82
N PHE A 42 23.22 -0.81 3.66
CA PHE A 42 21.77 -0.85 3.56
C PHE A 42 21.23 0.10 2.50
N GLU A 43 21.58 1.39 2.59
CA GLU A 43 21.28 2.40 1.57
C GLU A 43 22.46 3.37 1.40
N TYR A 44 22.98 3.45 0.19
CA TYR A 44 24.09 4.33 -0.15
C TYR A 44 24.08 4.69 -1.63
N LYS A 45 24.91 5.66 -2.02
CA LYS A 45 25.12 6.02 -3.42
C LYS A 45 26.39 5.41 -3.99
N THR A 46 26.28 4.86 -5.19
CA THR A 46 27.44 4.54 -6.03
C THR A 46 28.16 5.82 -6.48
N PRO A 47 29.39 5.73 -7.04
CA PRO A 47 30.13 6.90 -7.51
C PRO A 47 29.40 7.74 -8.59
N ASP A 48 28.52 7.12 -9.38
CA ASP A 48 27.64 7.77 -10.36
C ASP A 48 26.36 8.37 -9.73
N GLY A 49 26.21 8.31 -8.40
CA GLY A 49 25.13 8.92 -7.64
C GLY A 49 23.84 8.08 -7.56
N LYS A 50 23.87 6.82 -8.02
CA LYS A 50 22.71 5.92 -7.99
C LYS A 50 22.54 5.34 -6.59
N LEU A 51 21.31 5.43 -6.07
CA LEU A 51 20.92 4.78 -4.82
C LEU A 51 20.96 3.25 -4.96
N THR A 52 21.60 2.59 -4.00
CA THR A 52 21.83 1.14 -3.98
C THR A 52 21.95 0.64 -2.53
N GLY A 53 21.96 -0.69 -2.35
CA GLY A 53 22.15 -1.33 -1.05
C GLY A 53 21.07 -2.35 -0.75
N PHE A 54 21.18 -3.04 0.39
CA PHE A 54 20.29 -4.12 0.76
C PHE A 54 18.80 -3.70 0.81
N ASP A 55 18.48 -2.58 1.44
CA ASP A 55 17.08 -2.14 1.58
C ASP A 55 16.52 -1.65 0.24
N VAL A 56 17.39 -1.11 -0.61
CA VAL A 56 17.03 -0.71 -1.98
C VAL A 56 16.67 -1.92 -2.83
N ASP A 57 17.48 -2.97 -2.76
CA ASP A 57 17.23 -4.23 -3.47
C ASP A 57 15.95 -4.91 -2.96
N LEU A 58 15.75 -4.94 -1.64
CA LEU A 58 14.56 -5.49 -1.01
C LEU A 58 13.29 -4.72 -1.42
N GLY A 59 13.31 -3.38 -1.35
CA GLY A 59 12.18 -2.54 -1.74
C GLY A 59 11.81 -2.72 -3.21
N ASN A 60 12.81 -2.79 -4.09
CA ASN A 60 12.60 -3.05 -5.51
C ASN A 60 12.00 -4.45 -5.77
N ALA A 61 12.47 -5.47 -5.06
CA ALA A 61 11.92 -6.83 -5.15
C ALA A 61 10.45 -6.90 -4.67
N ILE A 62 10.11 -6.17 -3.60
CA ILE A 62 8.74 -6.03 -3.12
C ILE A 62 7.86 -5.38 -4.18
N CYS A 63 8.28 -4.26 -4.78
CA CYS A 63 7.55 -3.62 -5.87
C CYS A 63 7.34 -4.55 -7.07
N ALA A 64 8.36 -5.31 -7.45
CA ALA A 64 8.26 -6.28 -8.54
C ALA A 64 7.21 -7.36 -8.24
N LYS A 65 7.19 -7.90 -7.00
CA LYS A 65 6.20 -8.89 -6.57
C LYS A 65 4.77 -8.33 -6.57
N LEU A 66 4.62 -7.08 -6.16
CA LEU A 66 3.34 -6.38 -6.09
C LEU A 66 2.90 -5.78 -7.44
N LYS A 67 3.73 -5.83 -8.48
CA LYS A 67 3.52 -5.17 -9.76
C LYS A 67 3.26 -3.65 -9.60
N ALA A 68 3.99 -3.04 -8.68
CA ALA A 68 3.90 -1.62 -8.34
C ALA A 68 5.13 -0.84 -8.84
N LYS A 69 4.96 0.46 -9.08
CA LYS A 69 6.07 1.38 -9.34
C LYS A 69 6.74 1.78 -8.03
N CYS A 70 8.04 1.49 -7.91
CA CYS A 70 8.88 1.98 -6.83
C CYS A 70 9.33 3.44 -7.10
N VAL A 71 9.23 4.29 -6.08
CA VAL A 71 9.78 5.65 -6.07
C VAL A 71 10.59 5.83 -4.80
N TRP A 72 11.89 6.06 -4.95
CA TRP A 72 12.77 6.36 -3.83
C TRP A 72 12.83 7.87 -3.59
N VAL A 73 12.66 8.27 -2.34
CA VAL A 73 12.68 9.66 -1.86
C VAL A 73 13.78 9.73 -0.82
N GLU A 74 14.83 10.47 -1.12
CA GLU A 74 15.92 10.68 -0.17
C GLU A 74 15.60 11.82 0.78
N ASN A 75 15.62 11.55 2.08
CA ASN A 75 15.45 12.52 3.16
C ASN A 75 16.44 12.18 4.28
N SER A 76 16.85 13.19 5.06
CA SER A 76 17.55 12.92 6.32
C SER A 76 16.58 12.28 7.33
N PHE A 77 17.07 11.34 8.12
CA PHE A 77 16.28 10.72 9.20
C PHE A 77 15.78 11.74 10.22
N ASP A 78 16.51 12.83 10.47
CA ASP A 78 16.06 13.92 11.36
C ASP A 78 14.73 14.56 10.90
N GLY A 79 14.43 14.51 9.59
CA GLY A 79 13.19 15.03 9.02
C GLY A 79 12.09 13.99 8.82
N MET A 80 12.29 12.72 9.22
CA MET A 80 11.30 11.65 9.07
C MET A 80 10.45 11.41 10.32
N ILE A 81 10.66 12.19 11.38
CA ILE A 81 9.85 12.24 12.61
C ILE A 81 8.92 13.46 12.64
#